data_AF-A0A2M6UY70-F1
#
_entry.id   AF-A0A2M6UY70-F1
#
_cell.length_a   1.000
_cell.length_b   1.000
_cell.length_c   1.000
_cell.angle_alpha   90.00
_cell.angle_beta   90.00
_cell.angle_gamma   90.00
#
_symmetry.space_group_name_H-M   'P 1'
#
loop_
_entity.id
_entity.type
_entity.pdbx_description
1 polymer ?
#
loop_
_entity_poly.entity_id
_entity_poly.type
_entity_poly.pdbx_seq_one_letter_code
_entity_poly.pdbx_strand_id
1 'polypeptide(L)'
;MKKKDTQYRYLVVGGTGVLSPLCQSLEPQEVIIAARFFSHKTLLEALQKQHLCVPLDYDCAVSQAQFLEAVKQWHGLKYCVLWIHSPAHAFSCALIEQLALLPKPPCILHIFGFNTHDQMIVDCARKNKVDFIPIKLGRKTTPNGWRWLTHHEISQQVLDAMKDRE
;
A
#
# COMPACT_ATOMS: atom_id res chain seq x y z
N MET A 1 -33.64 5.08 -0.18
CA MET A 1 -32.31 4.89 -0.79
C MET A 1 -31.31 4.63 0.33
N LYS A 2 -30.77 3.42 0.46
CA LYS A 2 -29.72 3.14 1.45
C LYS A 2 -28.47 3.91 1.03
N LYS A 3 -27.97 4.82 1.88
CA LYS A 3 -26.60 5.32 1.73
C LYS A 3 -25.70 4.08 1.73
N LYS A 4 -25.05 3.77 0.61
CA LYS A 4 -23.88 2.89 0.64
C LYS A 4 -22.90 3.64 1.52
N ASP A 5 -22.72 3.20 2.77
CA ASP A 5 -21.56 3.63 3.53
C ASP A 5 -20.35 3.30 2.67
N THR A 6 -19.60 4.34 2.31
CA THR A 6 -18.39 4.21 1.50
C THR A 6 -17.38 3.46 2.35
N GLN A 7 -17.39 2.14 2.26
CA GLN A 7 -16.51 1.29 3.03
C GLN A 7 -15.22 1.13 2.23
N TYR A 8 -14.22 1.92 2.58
CA TYR A 8 -12.88 1.72 2.04
C TYR A 8 -12.38 0.32 2.42
N ARG A 9 -11.99 -0.46 1.42
CA ARG A 9 -11.50 -1.84 1.58
C ARG A 9 -10.00 -1.93 1.38
N TYR A 10 -9.40 -0.96 0.69
CA TYR A 10 -7.99 -0.98 0.33
C TYR A 10 -7.30 0.31 0.81
N LEU A 11 -6.19 0.15 1.51
CA LEU A 11 -5.24 1.21 1.77
C LEU A 11 -3.98 0.97 0.94
N VAL A 12 -3.65 1.88 0.02
CA VAL A 12 -2.44 1.79 -0.80
C VAL A 12 -1.47 2.90 -0.41
N VAL A 13 -0.35 2.52 0.21
CA VAL A 13 0.70 3.43 0.65
C VAL A 13 1.85 3.41 -0.36
N GLY A 14 2.20 4.57 -0.91
CA GLY A 14 3.11 4.69 -2.06
C GLY A 14 2.41 4.52 -3.41
N GLY A 15 1.09 4.72 -3.46
CA GLY A 15 0.24 4.43 -4.63
C GLY A 15 0.43 5.29 -5.88
N THR A 16 1.20 6.37 -5.81
CA THR A 16 1.37 7.34 -6.93
C THR A 16 2.52 7.00 -7.88
N GLY A 17 3.37 6.03 -7.52
CA GLY A 17 4.53 5.60 -8.33
C GLY A 17 4.32 4.25 -9.01
N VAL A 18 5.13 3.26 -8.63
CA VAL A 18 5.11 1.88 -9.16
C VAL A 18 3.73 1.23 -9.04
N LEU A 19 2.98 1.59 -7.99
CA LEU A 19 1.63 1.08 -7.73
C LEU A 19 0.50 1.87 -8.40
N SER A 20 0.80 2.87 -9.24
CA SER A 20 -0.26 3.62 -9.93
C SER A 20 -1.20 2.77 -10.78
N PRO A 21 -0.74 1.71 -11.51
CA PRO A 21 -1.67 0.85 -12.26
C PRO A 21 -2.58 0.02 -11.34
N LEU A 22 -2.09 -0.39 -10.16
CA LEU A 22 -2.91 -1.04 -9.13
C LEU A 22 -4.05 -0.11 -8.69
N CYS A 23 -3.72 1.13 -8.33
CA CYS A 23 -4.72 2.12 -7.90
C CYS A 23 -5.79 2.35 -8.98
N GLN A 24 -5.41 2.37 -10.25
CA GLN A 24 -6.34 2.53 -11.38
C GLN A 24 -7.23 1.30 -11.63
N SER A 25 -6.79 0.12 -11.19
CA SER A 25 -7.50 -1.15 -11.41
C SER A 25 -8.52 -1.48 -10.31
N LEU A 26 -8.46 -0.76 -9.19
CA LEU A 26 -9.35 -0.95 -8.04
C LEU A 26 -10.56 -0.02 -8.13
N GLU A 27 -11.67 -0.43 -7.52
CA GLU A 27 -12.90 0.35 -7.50
C GLU A 27 -12.70 1.67 -6.73
N PRO A 28 -12.94 2.85 -7.34
CA PRO A 28 -12.48 4.10 -6.75
C PRO A 28 -13.04 4.45 -5.37
N GLN A 29 -14.27 4.01 -5.09
CA GLN A 29 -14.96 4.23 -3.81
C GLN A 29 -14.45 3.31 -2.70
N GLU A 30 -13.60 2.33 -3.00
CA GLU A 30 -13.09 1.37 -2.03
C GLU A 30 -11.62 1.61 -1.66
N VAL A 31 -10.94 2.61 -2.25
CA VAL A 31 -9.49 2.78 -2.10
C VAL A 31 -9.13 4.12 -1.47
N ILE A 32 -8.25 4.04 -0.47
CA ILE A 32 -7.50 5.15 0.08
C ILE A 32 -6.08 5.09 -0.47
N ILE A 33 -5.62 6.15 -1.13
CA ILE A 33 -4.27 6.27 -1.67
C ILE A 33 -3.47 7.24 -0.79
N ALA A 34 -2.47 6.72 -0.10
CA ALA A 34 -1.56 7.50 0.73
C ALA A 34 -0.20 7.66 0.04
N ALA A 35 0.22 8.90 -0.23
CA ALA A 35 1.48 9.14 -0.92
C ALA A 35 1.97 10.59 -0.79
N ARG A 36 3.20 10.82 -1.28
CA ARG A 36 3.68 12.16 -1.61
C ARG A 36 3.05 12.62 -2.93
N PHE A 37 2.26 13.68 -2.89
CA PHE A 37 1.60 14.27 -4.06
C PHE A 37 2.43 15.44 -4.62
N PHE A 38 3.65 15.17 -5.08
CA PHE A 38 4.49 16.21 -5.71
C PHE A 38 4.30 16.23 -7.25
N SER A 39 3.79 17.38 -7.72
CA SER A 39 3.84 18.01 -9.06
C SER A 39 3.57 17.23 -10.37
N HIS A 40 3.39 15.91 -10.40
CA HIS A 40 2.87 15.22 -11.60
C HIS A 40 1.35 15.43 -11.73
N LYS A 41 0.96 16.67 -12.05
CA LYS A 41 -0.41 17.18 -12.00
C LYS A 41 -1.43 16.23 -12.64
N THR A 42 -1.19 15.75 -13.86
CA THR A 42 -2.26 15.07 -14.62
C THR A 42 -2.65 13.71 -14.04
N LEU A 43 -1.69 12.88 -13.61
CA LEU A 43 -1.98 11.57 -13.01
C LEU A 43 -2.55 11.71 -11.60
N LEU A 44 -1.98 12.64 -10.81
CA LEU A 44 -2.44 12.91 -9.45
C LEU A 44 -3.86 13.49 -9.45
N GLU A 45 -4.16 14.44 -10.34
CA GLU A 45 -5.50 15.01 -10.51
C GLU A 45 -6.51 13.95 -10.94
N ALA A 46 -6.12 13.02 -11.84
CA ALA A 46 -6.98 11.92 -12.24
C ALA A 46 -7.30 10.98 -11.06
N LEU A 47 -6.29 10.63 -10.25
CA LEU A 47 -6.49 9.81 -9.05
C LEU A 47 -7.34 10.54 -8.01
N GLN A 48 -7.06 11.82 -7.74
CA GLN A 48 -7.79 12.65 -6.76
C GLN A 48 -9.26 12.90 -7.14
N LYS A 49 -9.61 12.86 -8.44
CA LYS A 49 -11.00 12.96 -8.89
C LYS A 49 -11.82 11.71 -8.59
N GLN A 50 -11.17 10.57 -8.41
CA GLN A 50 -11.84 9.26 -8.34
C GLN A 50 -11.69 8.60 -6.97
N HIS A 51 -10.56 8.81 -6.29
CA HIS A 51 -10.18 8.09 -5.07
C HIS A 51 -10.01 9.05 -3.90
N LEU A 52 -10.11 8.52 -2.67
CA LEU A 52 -9.66 9.27 -1.49
C LEU A 52 -8.12 9.31 -1.47
N CYS A 53 -7.55 10.49 -1.70
CA CYS A 53 -6.11 10.70 -1.63
C CYS A 53 -5.72 11.37 -0.31
N VAL A 54 -4.81 10.73 0.44
CA VAL A 54 -4.33 11.22 1.75
C VAL A 54 -2.85 11.58 1.62
N PRO A 55 -2.47 12.87 1.77
CA PRO A 55 -1.08 13.27 1.76
C PRO A 55 -0.28 12.56 2.84
N LEU A 56 0.86 11.99 2.45
CA LEU A 56 1.77 11.32 3.36
C LEU A 56 3.21 11.60 2.94
N ASP A 57 3.92 12.30 3.82
CA ASP A 57 5.35 12.51 3.72
C ASP A 57 6.09 11.70 4.79
N TYR A 58 6.75 10.62 4.36
CA TYR A 58 7.51 9.73 5.24
C TYR A 58 8.77 10.37 5.83
N ASP A 59 9.22 11.53 5.37
CA ASP A 59 10.39 12.23 5.96
C ASP A 59 9.94 13.30 6.97
N CYS A 60 8.63 13.51 7.12
CA CYS A 60 8.06 14.51 8.01
C CYS A 60 7.32 13.85 9.18
N ALA A 61 7.87 13.94 10.39
CA ALA A 61 7.28 13.34 11.59
C ALA A 61 5.84 13.81 11.86
N VAL A 62 5.52 15.08 11.57
CA VAL A 62 4.16 15.62 11.72
C VAL A 62 3.20 14.94 10.73
N SER A 63 3.62 14.78 9.47
CA SER A 63 2.81 14.10 8.45
C SER A 63 2.59 12.63 8.80
N GLN A 64 3.63 11.94 9.29
CA GLN A 64 3.51 10.56 9.77
C GLN A 64 2.50 10.45 10.91
N ALA A 65 2.62 11.30 11.94
CA ALA A 65 1.75 11.25 13.11
C ALA A 65 0.28 11.53 12.75
N GLN A 66 0.03 12.53 11.91
CA GLN A 66 -1.31 12.85 11.41
C GLN A 66 -1.91 11.70 10.61
N PHE A 67 -1.10 11.04 9.76
CA PHE A 67 -1.54 9.89 9.00
C PHE A 67 -1.89 8.70 9.90
N LEU A 68 -1.03 8.38 10.88
CA LEU A 68 -1.27 7.30 11.83
C LEU A 68 -2.52 7.55 12.68
N GLU A 69 -2.82 8.80 13.04
CA GLU A 69 -4.07 9.16 13.72
C GLU A 69 -5.29 8.97 12.81
N ALA A 70 -5.19 9.35 11.53
CA ALA A 70 -6.27 9.17 10.57
C ALA A 70 -6.58 7.68 10.32
N VAL A 71 -5.56 6.82 10.29
CA VAL A 71 -5.70 5.36 10.12
C VAL A 71 -6.62 4.74 11.18
N LYS A 72 -6.61 5.26 12.41
CA LYS A 72 -7.47 4.75 13.49
C LYS A 72 -8.96 4.87 13.19
N GLN A 73 -9.33 5.81 12.31
CA GLN A 73 -10.71 6.05 11.90
C GLN A 73 -11.13 5.21 10.68
N TRP A 74 -10.19 4.47 10.07
CA TRP A 74 -10.48 3.65 8.91
C TRP A 74 -10.80 2.22 9.35
N HIS A 75 -12.06 1.85 9.16
CA HIS A 75 -12.57 0.54 9.56
C HIS A 75 -12.99 -0.27 8.34
N GLY A 76 -12.93 -1.61 8.47
CA GLY A 76 -13.36 -2.52 7.43
C GLY A 76 -12.41 -2.65 6.24
N LEU A 77 -11.16 -2.19 6.40
CA LEU A 77 -10.09 -2.46 5.44
C LEU A 77 -9.86 -3.97 5.32
N LYS A 78 -9.87 -4.48 4.09
CA LYS A 78 -9.52 -5.87 3.77
C LYS A 78 -8.01 -6.01 3.53
N TYR A 79 -7.41 -5.04 2.84
CA TYR A 79 -6.00 -5.06 2.49
C TYR A 79 -5.31 -3.71 2.72
N CYS A 80 -4.05 -3.77 3.15
CA CYS A 80 -3.11 -2.67 3.10
C CYS A 80 -1.93 -3.05 2.21
N VAL A 81 -1.67 -2.29 1.15
CA VAL A 81 -0.53 -2.47 0.25
C VAL A 81 0.53 -1.43 0.58
N LEU A 82 1.72 -1.90 0.97
CA LEU A 82 2.83 -1.06 1.37
C LEU A 82 3.94 -1.09 0.31
N TRP A 83 4.17 0.06 -0.32
CA TRP A 83 5.36 0.33 -1.12
C TRP A 83 6.09 1.54 -0.55
N ILE A 84 6.98 1.28 0.39
CA ILE A 84 7.82 2.28 1.04
C ILE A 84 9.27 1.81 0.98
N HIS A 85 10.15 2.67 0.48
CA HIS A 85 11.58 2.40 0.44
C HIS A 85 12.27 2.83 1.74
N SER A 86 13.39 2.19 2.05
CA SER A 86 14.38 2.67 3.02
C SER A 86 14.71 4.16 2.75
N PRO A 87 14.78 5.02 3.77
CA PRO A 87 14.93 4.73 5.21
C PRO A 87 13.62 4.65 6.01
N ALA A 88 12.44 4.72 5.39
CA ALA A 88 11.16 4.85 6.09
C ALA A 88 10.59 3.52 6.67
N HIS A 89 11.46 2.58 7.06
CA HIS A 89 11.04 1.30 7.63
C HIS A 89 10.41 1.44 9.02
N ALA A 90 10.90 2.40 9.82
CA ALA A 90 10.30 2.71 11.12
C ALA A 90 8.82 3.13 10.99
N PHE A 91 8.49 3.91 9.95
CA PHE A 91 7.10 4.24 9.65
C PHE A 91 6.28 3.01 9.24
N SER A 92 6.87 2.10 8.45
CA SER A 92 6.19 0.85 8.06
C SER A 92 5.83 0.01 9.29
N CYS A 93 6.75 -0.13 10.24
CA CYS A 93 6.48 -0.80 11.51
C CYS A 93 5.40 -0.08 12.34
N ALA A 94 5.49 1.24 12.47
CA ALA A 94 4.48 2.02 13.21
C ALA A 94 3.08 1.88 12.59
N LEU A 95 2.98 1.85 11.26
CA LEU A 95 1.72 1.63 10.57
C LEU A 95 1.19 0.20 10.78
N ILE A 96 2.05 -0.82 10.71
CA ILE A 96 1.69 -2.21 11.04
C ILE A 96 1.11 -2.29 12.46
N GLU A 97 1.79 -1.68 13.43
CA GLU A 97 1.35 -1.64 14.83
C GLU A 97 -0.02 -0.96 14.95
N GLN A 98 -0.25 0.18 14.29
CA GLN A 98 -1.54 0.85 14.34
C GLN A 98 -2.66 0.04 13.66
N LEU A 99 -2.39 -0.58 12.51
CA LEU A 99 -3.37 -1.43 11.82
C LEU A 99 -3.73 -2.67 12.62
N ALA A 100 -2.79 -3.22 13.40
CA ALA A 100 -3.02 -4.35 14.28
C ALA A 100 -3.99 -4.04 15.44
N LEU A 101 -4.16 -2.77 15.80
CA LEU A 101 -5.10 -2.32 16.83
C LEU A 101 -6.55 -2.21 16.33
N LEU A 102 -6.78 -2.32 15.02
CA LEU A 102 -8.13 -2.27 14.47
C LEU A 102 -8.93 -3.52 14.89
N PRO A 103 -10.26 -3.43 15.07
CA PRO A 103 -11.09 -4.59 15.44
C PRO A 103 -10.97 -5.77 14.47
N LYS A 104 -10.72 -5.48 13.19
CA LYS A 104 -10.38 -6.43 12.15
C LYS A 104 -9.19 -5.87 11.37
N PRO A 105 -7.95 -6.24 11.72
CA PRO A 105 -6.77 -5.80 11.00
C PRO A 105 -6.81 -6.26 9.54
N PRO A 106 -6.43 -5.42 8.56
CA PRO A 106 -6.32 -5.84 7.18
C PRO A 106 -5.14 -6.80 6.97
N CYS A 107 -5.20 -7.60 5.92
CA CYS A 107 -4.02 -8.30 5.42
C CYS A 107 -3.04 -7.29 4.80
N ILE A 108 -1.77 -7.36 5.20
CA ILE A 108 -0.73 -6.43 4.77
C ILE A 108 0.11 -7.08 3.67
N LEU A 109 0.08 -6.51 2.48
CA LEU A 109 0.95 -6.87 1.36
C LEU A 109 2.10 -5.87 1.31
N HIS A 110 3.29 -6.30 1.74
CA HIS A 110 4.46 -5.43 1.72
C HIS A 110 5.34 -5.74 0.53
N ILE A 111 5.52 -4.76 -0.34
CA ILE A 111 6.32 -4.89 -1.56
C ILE A 111 7.75 -4.47 -1.25
N PHE A 112 8.67 -5.41 -1.36
CA PHE A 112 10.10 -5.23 -1.15
C PHE A 112 10.83 -5.07 -2.48
N GLY A 113 11.94 -4.33 -2.47
CA GLY A 113 12.88 -4.30 -3.59
C GLY A 113 13.59 -5.65 -3.76
N PHE A 114 14.15 -5.88 -4.95
CA PHE A 114 14.73 -7.17 -5.36
C PHE A 114 15.81 -7.74 -4.41
N ASN A 115 16.62 -6.87 -3.82
CA ASN A 115 17.67 -7.26 -2.86
C ASN A 115 17.36 -6.81 -1.43
N THR A 116 16.16 -6.31 -1.17
CA THR A 116 15.77 -5.91 0.17
C THR A 116 14.83 -6.96 0.74
N HIS A 117 15.23 -7.53 1.87
CA HIS A 117 14.31 -8.25 2.73
C HIS A 117 14.54 -7.66 4.11
N ASP A 118 13.58 -6.85 4.57
CA ASP A 118 13.73 -6.23 5.87
C ASP A 118 13.12 -7.14 6.94
N GLN A 119 13.99 -7.87 7.63
CA GLN A 119 13.62 -8.76 8.71
C GLN A 119 12.89 -8.01 9.83
N MET A 120 13.21 -6.73 10.07
CA MET A 120 12.55 -5.91 11.07
C MET A 120 11.05 -5.75 10.78
N ILE A 121 10.69 -5.50 9.51
CA ILE A 121 9.29 -5.32 9.11
C ILE A 121 8.53 -6.66 9.24
N VAL A 122 9.15 -7.76 8.81
CA VAL A 122 8.57 -9.10 8.92
C VAL A 122 8.36 -9.50 10.39
N ASP A 123 9.35 -9.24 11.24
CA ASP A 123 9.27 -9.55 12.67
C ASP A 123 8.25 -8.65 13.38
N CYS A 124 8.14 -7.38 12.98
CA CYS A 124 7.09 -6.47 13.47
C CYS A 124 5.70 -7.02 13.14
N ALA A 125 5.45 -7.43 11.90
CA ALA A 125 4.19 -8.04 11.50
C ALA A 125 3.88 -9.33 12.29
N ARG A 126 4.88 -10.21 12.45
CA ARG A 126 4.73 -11.45 13.24
C ARG A 126 4.40 -11.16 14.70
N LYS A 127 5.10 -10.21 15.34
CA LYS A 127 4.89 -9.81 16.73
C LYS A 127 3.46 -9.28 16.95
N ASN A 128 2.95 -8.53 15.98
CA ASN A 128 1.61 -7.96 16.02
C ASN A 128 0.50 -8.91 15.52
N LYS A 129 0.84 -10.14 15.13
CA LYS A 129 -0.10 -11.18 14.66
C LYS A 129 -1.02 -10.72 13.51
N VAL A 130 -0.48 -9.91 12.61
CA VAL A 130 -1.20 -9.50 11.39
C VAL A 130 -0.90 -10.45 10.24
N ASP A 131 -1.90 -10.70 9.40
CA ASP A 131 -1.69 -11.43 8.15
C ASP A 131 -0.76 -10.61 7.24
N PHE A 132 0.39 -11.18 6.89
CA PHE A 132 1.45 -10.45 6.19
C PHE A 132 1.97 -11.24 5.00
N ILE A 133 1.99 -10.60 3.83
CA ILE A 133 2.44 -11.20 2.57
C ILE A 133 3.60 -10.35 2.03
N PRO A 134 4.84 -10.85 2.13
CA PRO A 134 5.98 -10.20 1.49
C PRO A 134 5.95 -10.46 -0.02
N ILE A 135 5.84 -9.40 -0.82
CA ILE A 135 5.99 -9.47 -2.28
C ILE A 135 7.38 -8.94 -2.61
N LYS A 136 8.24 -9.76 -3.21
CA LYS A 136 9.55 -9.30 -3.68
C LYS A 136 9.44 -8.85 -5.13
N LEU A 137 9.88 -7.63 -5.43
CA LEU A 137 10.05 -7.20 -6.81
C LEU A 137 11.01 -8.14 -7.51
N GLY A 138 10.52 -8.77 -8.57
CA GLY A 138 11.30 -9.71 -9.37
C GLY A 138 11.95 -9.09 -10.59
N ARG A 139 12.59 -9.96 -11.35
CA ARG A 139 13.02 -9.74 -12.73
C ARG A 139 12.35 -10.81 -13.60
N LYS A 140 12.11 -10.49 -14.86
CA LYS A 140 11.62 -11.46 -15.84
C LYS A 140 12.77 -11.87 -16.75
N THR A 141 12.99 -13.18 -16.88
CA THR A 141 13.93 -13.73 -17.85
C THR A 141 13.39 -13.51 -19.25
N THR A 142 14.26 -13.08 -20.16
CA THR A 142 13.99 -12.91 -21.59
C THR A 142 15.03 -13.70 -22.39
N PRO A 143 14.79 -13.97 -23.69
CA PRO A 143 15.80 -14.62 -24.53
C PRO A 143 17.17 -13.91 -24.52
N ASN A 144 17.19 -12.61 -24.24
CA ASN A 144 18.40 -11.77 -24.21
C ASN A 144 18.92 -11.50 -22.78
N GLY A 145 18.48 -12.25 -21.77
CA GLY A 145 18.92 -12.12 -20.38
C GLY A 145 17.77 -11.87 -19.42
N TRP A 146 17.78 -10.72 -18.73
CA TRP A 146 16.74 -10.35 -17.77
C TRP A 146 16.34 -8.89 -17.92
N ARG A 147 15.10 -8.58 -17.56
CA ARG A 147 14.64 -7.19 -17.36
C ARG A 147 13.89 -7.04 -16.04
N TRP A 148 13.83 -5.82 -15.55
CA TRP A 148 12.95 -5.48 -14.44
C TRP A 148 11.48 -5.67 -14.82
N LEU A 149 10.65 -6.02 -13.83
CA LEU A 149 9.20 -6.05 -14.01
C LEU A 149 8.68 -4.64 -14.30
N THR A 150 7.67 -4.54 -15.15
CA THR A 150 6.98 -3.27 -15.40
C THR A 150 6.07 -2.92 -14.23
N HIS A 151 5.65 -1.65 -14.11
CA HIS A 151 4.65 -1.26 -13.10
C HIS A 151 3.35 -2.09 -13.21
N HIS A 152 2.97 -2.49 -14.42
CA HIS A 152 1.80 -3.31 -14.69
C HIS A 152 1.99 -4.76 -14.22
N GLU A 153 3.17 -5.35 -14.45
CA GLU A 153 3.49 -6.69 -13.96
C GLU A 153 3.56 -6.72 -12.42
N ILE A 154 4.09 -5.66 -11.80
CA ILE A 154 4.13 -5.52 -10.34
C ILE A 154 2.71 -5.40 -9.78
N SER A 155 1.90 -4.52 -10.36
CA SER A 155 0.50 -4.35 -9.95
C SER A 155 -0.31 -5.64 -10.11
N GLN A 156 -0.06 -6.41 -11.18
CA GLN A 156 -0.70 -7.70 -11.39
C GLN A 156 -0.35 -8.70 -10.30
N GLN A 157 0.92 -8.81 -9.90
CA GLN A 157 1.32 -9.69 -8.79
C GLN A 157 0.61 -9.35 -7.47
N VAL A 158 0.40 -8.06 -7.21
CA VAL A 158 -0.35 -7.61 -6.03
C VAL A 158 -1.82 -8.02 -6.13
N LEU A 159 -2.45 -7.84 -7.29
CA LEU A 159 -3.84 -8.24 -7.52
C LEU A 159 -4.03 -9.76 -7.40
N ASP A 160 -3.11 -10.55 -7.95
CA ASP A 160 -3.17 -12.01 -7.87
C ASP A 160 -3.04 -12.48 -6.42
N ALA A 161 -2.12 -11.88 -5.65
CA ALA A 161 -1.96 -12.17 -4.22
C ALA A 161 -3.20 -11.79 -3.37
N MET A 162 -3.99 -10.81 -3.81
CA MET A 162 -5.28 -10.50 -3.19
C MET A 162 -6.35 -11.54 -3.54
N LYS A 163 -6.43 -11.96 -4.80
CA LYS A 163 -7.45 -12.90 -5.32
C LYS A 163 -7.36 -14.30 -4.72
N ASP A 164 -6.15 -14.79 -4.46
CA ASP A 164 -5.94 -16.12 -3.85
C ASP A 164 -6.53 -16.24 -2.42
N ARG A 165 -7.14 -15.17 -1.88
CA ARG A 165 -7.73 -15.11 -0.54
C ARG A 165 -9.16 -14.56 -0.49
N GLU A 166 -9.83 -14.45 -1.64
CA GLU A 166 -11.29 -14.22 -1.68
C GLU A 166 -12.06 -15.53 -1.58
#